data_AF-A0A2S6B013-F1
#
_entry.id   AF-A0A2S6B013-F1
#
_cell.length_a   1.000
_cell.length_b   1.000
_cell.length_c   1.000
_cell.angle_alpha   90.00
_cell.angle_beta   90.00
_cell.angle_gamma   90.00
#
_symmetry.space_group_name_H-M   'P 1'
#
loop_
_entity.id
_entity.type
_entity.pdbx_description
1 polymer ?
#
loop_
_entity_poly.entity_id
_entity_poly.type
_entity_poly.pdbx_seq_one_letter_code
_entity_poly.pdbx_strand_id
1 'polypeptide(L)'
;RRYYQHHEVLMIRRIRDLLYDQGFTISGARNKLQELVQGERDRRKAGEVPLDGMEAIEIDQEEFDAAVVQDSPSSSATQTVDLSQL
;
A
#
# COMPACT_ATOMS: atom_id res chain seq x y z
N ARG A 1 27.28 -14.94 -2.51
CA ARG A 1 26.49 -13.81 -1.93
C ARG A 1 25.07 -14.32 -1.68
N ARG A 2 24.35 -13.84 -0.66
CA ARG A 2 22.93 -14.18 -0.41
C ARG A 2 22.07 -12.96 -0.73
N TYR A 3 20.92 -13.16 -1.37
CA TYR A 3 19.96 -12.11 -1.70
C TYR A 3 18.68 -12.33 -0.91
N TYR A 4 18.14 -11.25 -0.36
CA TYR A 4 16.96 -11.26 0.50
C TYR A 4 15.87 -10.39 -0.14
N GLN A 5 14.63 -10.79 0.06
CA GLN A 5 13.46 -10.03 -0.35
C GLN A 5 13.20 -8.88 0.63
N HIS A 6 12.47 -7.86 0.17
CA HIS A 6 12.15 -6.69 1.00
C HIS A 6 11.50 -7.07 2.34
N HIS A 7 10.57 -8.02 2.33
CA HIS A 7 9.87 -8.47 3.54
C HIS A 7 10.81 -9.15 4.56
N GLU A 8 11.84 -9.87 4.10
CA GLU A 8 12.84 -10.49 4.98
C GLU A 8 13.69 -9.43 5.66
N VAL A 9 14.08 -8.39 4.91
CA VAL A 9 14.84 -7.26 5.46
C VAL A 9 14.04 -6.52 6.54
N LEU A 10 12.74 -6.29 6.31
CA LEU A 10 11.85 -5.70 7.32
C LEU A 10 11.72 -6.59 8.56
N MET A 11 11.53 -7.90 8.39
CA MET A 11 11.48 -8.83 9.52
C MET A 11 12.76 -8.78 10.35
N ILE A 12 13.94 -8.75 9.71
CA ILE A 12 15.24 -8.69 10.41
C ILE A 12 15.36 -7.40 11.23
N ARG A 13 14.93 -6.26 10.68
CA ARG A 13 14.92 -4.97 11.43
C ARG A 13 14.05 -5.10 12.67
N ARG A 14 12.80 -5.54 12.50
CA ARG A 14 11.87 -5.67 13.64
C ARG A 14 12.38 -6.63 14.72
N ILE A 15 12.97 -7.75 14.31
CA ILE A 15 13.58 -8.72 15.25
C ILE A 15 14.75 -8.07 16.00
N ARG A 16 15.61 -7.30 15.31
CA ARG A 16 16.72 -6.60 15.94
C ARG A 16 16.23 -5.60 16.99
N ASP A 17 15.24 -4.78 16.64
CA ASP A 17 14.69 -3.77 17.56
C ASP A 17 14.10 -4.44 18.81
N LEU A 18 13.40 -5.56 18.63
CA LEU A 18 12.84 -6.31 19.76
C LEU A 18 13.92 -6.88 20.68
N LEU A 19 15.00 -7.42 20.12
CA LEU A 19 16.04 -8.09 20.91
C LEU A 19 17.00 -7.11 21.57
N TYR A 20 17.49 -6.13 20.82
CA TYR A 20 18.57 -5.25 21.26
C TYR A 20 18.06 -3.94 21.86
N ASP A 21 17.00 -3.34 21.30
CA ASP A 21 16.50 -2.05 21.79
C ASP A 21 15.45 -2.23 22.89
N GLN A 22 14.54 -3.20 22.73
CA GLN A 22 13.48 -3.47 23.70
C GLN A 22 13.84 -4.56 24.72
N GLY A 23 14.93 -5.31 24.50
CA GLY A 23 15.42 -6.31 25.46
C GLY A 23 14.57 -7.57 25.59
N PHE A 24 13.78 -7.92 24.57
CA PHE A 24 13.04 -9.18 24.59
C PHE A 24 13.96 -10.39 24.47
N THR A 25 13.55 -11.51 25.06
CA THR A 25 14.13 -12.82 24.75
C THR A 25 13.71 -13.27 23.36
N ILE A 26 14.40 -14.28 22.80
CA ILE A 26 14.05 -14.85 21.49
C ILE A 26 12.57 -15.27 21.44
N SER A 27 12.10 -15.97 22.47
CA SER A 27 10.70 -16.39 22.57
C SER A 27 9.74 -15.21 22.71
N GLY A 28 10.12 -14.18 23.48
CA GLY A 28 9.33 -12.95 23.64
C GLY A 28 9.18 -12.17 22.33
N ALA A 29 10.29 -11.96 21.62
CA ALA A 29 10.30 -11.28 20.33
C ALA A 29 9.47 -12.04 19.28
N ARG A 30 9.57 -13.39 19.25
CA ARG A 30 8.74 -14.22 18.37
C ARG A 30 7.25 -14.01 18.63
N ASN A 31 6.83 -14.08 19.88
CA ASN A 31 5.42 -13.89 20.23
C ASN A 31 4.94 -12.49 19.84
N LYS A 32 5.74 -11.45 20.11
CA LYS A 32 5.38 -10.08 19.75
C LYS A 32 5.30 -9.87 18.23
N LEU A 33 6.22 -10.49 17.47
CA LEU A 33 6.20 -10.43 16.02
C LEU A 33 4.93 -11.10 15.44
N GLN A 34 4.50 -12.23 16.01
CA GLN A 34 3.26 -12.90 15.59
C GLN A 34 2.03 -12.03 15.81
N GLU A 35 1.93 -11.36 16.97
CA GLU A 35 0.84 -10.43 17.29
C GLU A 35 0.76 -9.28 16.27
N LEU A 36 1.90 -8.68 15.93
CA LEU A 36 1.97 -7.58 14.97
C LEU A 36 1.54 -8.01 13.56
N VAL A 37 2.04 -9.15 13.09
CA VAL A 37 1.69 -9.70 11.77
C VAL A 37 0.20 -10.04 11.69
N GLN A 38 -0.38 -10.58 12.77
CA GLN A 38 -1.81 -10.86 12.82
C GLN A 38 -2.63 -9.56 12.79
N GLY A 39 -2.26 -8.56 13.59
CA GLY A 39 -2.90 -7.25 13.57
C GLY A 39 -2.82 -6.55 12.21
N GLU A 40 -1.71 -6.67 11.48
CA GLU A 40 -1.61 -6.16 10.11
C GLU A 40 -2.55 -6.87 9.13
N ARG A 41 -2.68 -8.20 9.23
CA ARG A 41 -3.61 -8.97 8.39
C ARG A 41 -5.05 -8.59 8.67
N ASP A 42 -5.40 -8.43 9.94
CA ASP A 42 -6.75 -8.07 10.35
C ASP A 42 -7.10 -6.65 9.92
N ARG A 43 -6.17 -5.69 10.05
CA ARG A 43 -6.34 -4.32 9.52
C ARG A 43 -6.53 -4.28 8.01
N ARG A 44 -5.71 -5.03 7.26
CA ARG A 44 -5.88 -5.15 5.80
C ARG A 44 -7.23 -5.76 5.43
N LYS A 45 -7.71 -6.72 6.20
CA LYS A 45 -9.03 -7.33 6.00
C LYS A 45 -10.17 -6.37 6.35
N ALA A 46 -9.97 -5.50 7.34
CA ALA A 46 -10.91 -4.46 7.73
C ALA A 46 -10.97 -3.28 6.75
N GLY A 47 -10.12 -3.25 5.71
CA GLY A 47 -10.05 -2.15 4.74
C GLY A 47 -9.42 -0.88 5.30
N GLU A 48 -8.79 -0.95 6.48
CA GLU A 48 -8.03 0.16 7.03
C GLU A 48 -6.71 0.28 6.25
N VAL A 49 -6.67 1.24 5.33
CA VAL A 49 -5.42 1.64 4.66
C VAL A 49 -4.64 2.48 5.67
N PRO A 50 -3.46 2.02 6.16
CA PRO A 50 -2.68 2.81 7.08
C PRO A 50 -2.22 4.07 6.36
N LEU A 51 -2.65 5.24 6.84
CA LEU A 51 -2.19 6.56 6.39
C LEU A 51 -0.72 6.85 6.78
N ASP A 52 -0.07 5.91 7.47
CA ASP A 52 1.30 6.01 7.98
C ASP A 52 2.30 5.84 6.82
N GLY A 53 2.42 6.87 5.98
CA GLY A 53 3.23 6.90 4.77
C GLY A 53 2.68 7.77 3.63
N MET A 54 1.44 8.24 3.70
CA MET A 54 1.00 9.38 2.90
C MET A 54 1.39 10.64 3.67
N GLU A 55 2.40 11.38 3.21
CA GLU A 55 2.47 12.80 3.55
C GLU A 55 1.15 13.42 3.08
N ALA A 56 0.48 14.14 3.98
CA ALA A 56 -0.58 15.05 3.58
C ALA A 56 0.09 16.16 2.75
N ILE A 57 0.25 15.90 1.46
CA ILE A 57 0.62 16.95 0.51
C ILE A 57 -0.59 17.88 0.50
N GLU A 58 -0.41 19.10 0.99
CA GLU A 58 -1.34 20.20 0.75
C GLU A 58 -1.26 20.51 -0.75
N ILE A 59 -2.03 19.77 -1.53
CA ILE A 59 -2.22 20.03 -2.96
C ILE A 59 -3.02 21.33 -3.03
N ASP A 60 -2.54 22.33 -3.78
CA ASP A 60 -3.32 23.53 -4.00
C ASP A 60 -4.56 23.22 -4.86
N GLN A 61 -5.57 24.09 -4.78
CA GLN A 61 -6.84 23.88 -5.50
C GLN A 61 -6.61 23.71 -7.01
N GLU A 62 -5.57 24.34 -7.56
CA GLU A 62 -5.22 24.29 -8.98
C GLU A 62 -4.67 22.92 -9.41
N GLU A 63 -3.81 22.31 -8.59
CA GLU A 63 -3.27 20.97 -8.84
C GLU A 63 -4.32 19.87 -8.62
N PHE A 64 -5.25 20.06 -7.67
CA PHE A 64 -6.40 19.16 -7.49
C PHE A 64 -7.34 19.20 -8.71
N ASP A 65 -7.70 20.40 -9.18
CA ASP A 65 -8.56 20.56 -10.35
C ASP A 65 -7.93 19.97 -11.62
N ALA A 66 -6.60 20.12 -11.79
CA ALA A 66 -5.87 19.53 -12.92
C ALA A 66 -5.86 17.99 -12.90
N ALA A 67 -5.82 17.36 -11.72
CA ALA A 67 -5.86 15.91 -11.58
C ALA A 67 -7.26 15.33 -11.86
N VAL A 68 -8.33 16.06 -11.52
CA VAL A 68 -9.72 15.66 -11.77
C VAL A 68 -10.10 15.74 -13.25
N VAL A 69 -9.47 16.64 -14.02
CA VAL A 69 -9.81 16.83 -15.45
C VAL A 69 -9.33 15.68 -16.34
N GLN A 70 -8.30 14.91 -15.95
CA GLN A 70 -7.73 13.86 -16.81
C GLN A 70 -8.54 12.56 -16.87
N ASP A 71 -9.55 12.37 -16.01
CA ASP A 71 -10.46 11.22 -16.07
C ASP A 71 -11.88 11.64 -16.52
N SER A 72 -11.96 12.36 -17.63
CA SER A 72 -13.21 12.41 -18.38
C SER A 72 -13.34 11.14 -19.22
N PRO A 73 -14.22 10.17 -18.87
CA PRO A 73 -14.54 9.11 -19.80
C PRO A 73 -15.29 9.79 -20.95
N SER A 74 -14.68 9.86 -22.14
CA SER A 74 -15.41 10.22 -23.36
C SER A 74 -16.39 9.09 -23.66
N SER A 75 -17.55 9.10 -22.98
CA SER A 75 -18.62 8.16 -23.22
C SER A 75 -19.47 8.65 -24.39
N SER A 76 -19.48 7.81 -25.43
CA SER A 76 -20.54 7.62 -26.41
C SER A 76 -20.89 8.75 -27.38
N ALA A 77 -20.37 8.64 -28.60
CA ALA A 77 -21.06 9.09 -29.81
C ALA A 77 -21.24 7.90 -30.76
N THR A 78 -22.43 7.28 -30.65
CA THR A 78 -23.19 6.58 -31.71
C THR A 78 -22.42 5.91 -32.83
N GLN A 79 -22.42 4.58 -32.80
CA GLN A 79 -22.13 3.69 -33.91
C GLN A 79 -23.11 3.96 -35.06
N THR A 80 -22.71 4.75 -36.06
CA THR A 80 -23.37 4.78 -37.37
C THR A 80 -22.82 3.61 -38.18
N VAL A 81 -23.55 2.50 -38.17
CA VAL A 81 -23.34 1.45 -39.16
C VAL A 81 -23.87 1.99 -40.48
N ASP A 82 -23.00 2.29 -41.44
CA ASP A 82 -23.42 2.51 -42.82
C ASP A 82 -22.61 1.66 -43.81
N LEU A 83 -23.42 1.19 -44.75
CA LEU A 83 -23.36 0.26 -45.85
C LEU A 83 -22.06 0.20 -46.68
N SER A 84 -22.10 -0.75 -47.61
CA SER A 84 -21.47 -0.65 -48.93
C SER A 84 -20.03 -1.15 -49.05
N GLN A 85 -19.82 -2.40 -48.65
CA GLN A 85 -18.93 -3.31 -49.36
C GLN A 85 -19.72 -4.62 -49.56
N LEU A 86 -20.14 -4.93 -50.79
CA LEU A 86 -19.37 -5.68 -51.79
C LEU A 86 -19.04 -7.11 -51.32
#